data_AF-A0A1J4SDG8-F1
#
_entry.id   AF-A0A1J4SDG8-F1
#
_cell.length_a   1.000
_cell.length_b   1.000
_cell.length_c   1.000
_cell.angle_alpha   90.00
_cell.angle_beta   90.00
_cell.angle_gamma   90.00
#
_symmetry.space_group_name_H-M   'P 1'
#
loop_
_entity.id
_entity.type
_entity.pdbx_description
1 polymer ?
#
loop_
_entity_poly.entity_id
_entity_poly.type
_entity_poly.pdbx_seq_one_letter_code
_entity_poly.pdbx_strand_id
1 'polypeptide(L)'
;MLWFSLNGMETTLFLAFGILTLLSYRAGCFDLAPPSGTSQHKRWGWFGLLLGLLTLTRPEGLFLVAALGVAELAAYGRLRRGFVIAVLIGLLICAPWFLYLKWRTGGFLPTSASAKQLGYAVATDFLLKRYHLPEFLGQFSRLMYPALWIAYLLEFGLGGMALPPPKLAMGSVAGGPGFDISIWILPASALIGWLMFLASKRFFKFQKWKVWVHDPAKQAILILFVWAVIHNFAYMILLPIPGTASRYGAINYIILWVAIVAGFSSLARIPARRLAVGLSLLVVAAANSLYWNQVYDANLEHMLNARIAAAHYVHETFGGDDLCAAFDIGSLRYFSERPILEIAALMEPQGGVRFLEEGADDYLVERGVTCVVLPGRMGQQSEGILDFASILGLTTSPFFDMELVKVFEIDRDRWLLGYLPTVNYQASVTIYRLKMK
;
A
#
# COMPACT_ATOMS: atom_id res chain seq x y z
N MET A 1 -12.71 -4.05 2.89
CA MET A 1 -11.82 -4.62 3.92
C MET A 1 -11.31 -6.00 3.55
N LEU A 2 -12.13 -6.89 2.98
CA LEU A 2 -11.69 -8.19 2.45
C LEU A 2 -10.46 -8.11 1.53
N TRP A 3 -10.38 -7.12 0.64
CA TRP A 3 -9.17 -6.90 -0.17
C TRP A 3 -7.91 -6.58 0.65
N PHE A 4 -8.02 -5.75 1.69
CA PHE A 4 -6.87 -5.42 2.56
C PHE A 4 -6.37 -6.61 3.36
N SER A 5 -7.23 -7.58 3.66
CA SER A 5 -6.80 -8.87 4.22
C SER A 5 -6.08 -9.77 3.23
N LEU A 6 -6.19 -9.51 1.93
CA LEU A 6 -5.60 -10.33 0.87
C LEU A 6 -4.35 -9.68 0.23
N ASN A 7 -4.19 -8.35 0.30
CA ASN A 7 -3.08 -7.58 -0.31
C ASN A 7 -1.93 -7.26 0.68
N GLY A 8 -1.58 -8.22 1.54
CA GLY A 8 -0.51 -8.09 2.54
C GLY A 8 -1.03 -8.28 3.96
N MET A 9 -0.66 -9.41 4.57
CA MET A 9 -1.08 -9.83 5.91
C MET A 9 -0.82 -8.75 6.98
N GLU A 10 0.18 -7.89 6.76
CA GLU A 10 0.53 -6.79 7.64
C GLU A 10 -0.56 -5.70 7.73
N THR A 11 -1.37 -5.48 6.68
CA THR A 11 -2.36 -4.39 6.72
C THR A 11 -3.53 -4.69 7.65
N THR A 12 -4.06 -5.91 7.62
CA THR A 12 -5.11 -6.32 8.57
C THR A 12 -4.59 -6.33 10.00
N LEU A 13 -3.39 -6.87 10.23
CA LEU A 13 -2.77 -6.84 11.55
C LEU A 13 -2.54 -5.40 12.03
N PHE A 14 -2.10 -4.50 11.14
CA PHE A 14 -1.89 -3.09 11.46
C PHE A 14 -3.19 -2.40 11.86
N LEU A 15 -4.29 -2.60 11.12
CA LEU A 15 -5.58 -2.03 11.46
C LEU A 15 -6.14 -2.63 12.77
N ALA A 16 -5.97 -3.95 12.97
CA ALA A 16 -6.40 -4.63 14.19
C ALA A 16 -5.66 -4.10 15.41
N PHE A 17 -4.31 -4.04 15.37
CA PHE A 17 -3.52 -3.45 16.46
C PHE A 17 -3.81 -1.97 16.65
N GLY A 18 -4.09 -1.21 15.58
CA GLY A 18 -4.46 0.20 15.67
C GLY A 18 -5.79 0.41 16.42
N ILE A 19 -6.81 -0.38 16.06
CA ILE A 19 -8.11 -0.35 16.75
C ILE A 19 -7.97 -0.83 18.20
N LEU A 20 -7.26 -1.94 18.45
CA LEU A 20 -7.01 -2.44 19.81
C LEU A 20 -6.25 -1.43 20.66
N THR A 21 -5.28 -0.71 20.08
CA THR A 21 -4.56 0.40 20.73
C THR A 21 -5.53 1.51 21.12
N LEU A 22 -6.40 1.95 20.23
CA LEU A 22 -7.41 2.98 20.51
C LEU A 22 -8.40 2.55 21.60
N LEU A 23 -8.85 1.30 21.55
CA LEU A 23 -9.75 0.72 22.56
C LEU A 23 -9.05 0.57 23.92
N SER A 24 -7.79 0.13 23.92
CA SER A 24 -6.97 0.02 25.13
C SER A 24 -6.71 1.40 25.74
N TYR A 25 -6.41 2.40 24.93
CA TYR A 25 -6.29 3.79 25.38
C TYR A 25 -7.59 4.27 26.03
N ARG A 26 -8.74 4.06 25.36
CA ARG A 26 -10.07 4.40 25.90
C ARG A 26 -10.37 3.70 27.22
N ALA A 27 -10.05 2.41 27.35
CA ALA A 27 -10.33 1.61 28.55
C ALA A 27 -9.36 1.85 29.71
N GLY A 28 -8.10 2.20 29.42
CA GLY A 28 -7.03 2.29 30.42
C GLY A 28 -6.82 3.67 31.03
N CYS A 29 -7.35 4.73 30.41
CA CYS A 29 -6.92 6.11 30.71
C CYS A 29 -7.89 6.98 31.51
N PHE A 30 -9.13 6.55 31.76
CA PHE A 30 -10.17 7.41 32.32
C PHE A 30 -10.73 7.00 33.68
N ASP A 31 -10.25 5.90 34.28
CA ASP A 31 -10.56 5.62 35.68
C ASP A 31 -9.82 6.65 36.57
N LEU A 32 -10.53 7.71 36.93
CA LEU A 32 -10.18 8.70 37.96
C LEU A 32 -10.34 8.12 39.38
N ALA A 33 -10.91 6.92 39.54
CA ALA A 33 -10.98 6.24 40.82
C ALA A 33 -9.66 5.46 41.04
N PRO A 34 -8.93 5.69 42.14
CA PRO A 34 -7.73 4.91 42.44
C PRO A 34 -8.14 3.45 42.68
N PRO A 35 -7.79 2.50 41.81
CA PRO A 35 -7.91 1.09 42.15
C PRO A 35 -6.69 0.78 43.00
N SER A 36 -6.85 0.75 44.33
CA SER A 36 -5.95 0.12 45.30
C SER A 36 -4.60 -0.38 44.73
N GLY A 37 -3.68 0.57 44.49
CA GLY A 37 -2.23 0.41 44.30
C GLY A 37 -1.67 -0.42 43.11
N THR A 38 -2.36 -1.44 42.58
CA THR A 38 -1.69 -2.51 41.82
C THR A 38 -2.21 -2.73 40.39
N SER A 39 -3.41 -2.25 40.06
CA SER A 39 -4.05 -2.53 38.76
C SER A 39 -3.66 -1.55 37.64
N GLN A 40 -3.30 -0.31 37.98
CA GLN A 40 -3.07 0.76 36.99
C GLN A 40 -1.80 0.54 36.15
N HIS A 41 -0.73 -0.02 36.74
CA HIS A 41 0.53 -0.28 36.03
C HIS A 41 0.40 -1.37 34.96
N LYS A 42 -0.43 -2.39 35.19
CA LYS A 42 -0.65 -3.48 34.21
C LYS A 42 -1.31 -2.98 32.91
N ARG A 43 -2.17 -1.94 32.99
CA ARG A 43 -2.91 -1.41 31.83
C ARG A 43 -2.01 -0.62 30.87
N TRP A 44 -1.10 0.20 31.39
CA TRP A 44 -0.14 0.94 30.54
C TRP A 44 0.90 0.04 29.89
N GLY A 45 1.26 -1.08 30.53
CA GLY A 45 2.11 -2.10 29.93
C GLY A 45 1.48 -2.75 28.69
N TRP A 46 0.21 -3.14 28.78
CA TRP A 46 -0.53 -3.70 27.64
C TRP A 46 -0.69 -2.68 26.51
N PHE A 47 -0.99 -1.43 26.84
CA PHE A 47 -1.06 -0.35 25.87
C PHE A 47 0.29 -0.13 25.15
N GLY A 48 1.40 -0.11 25.89
CA GLY A 48 2.75 -0.02 25.32
C GLY A 48 3.10 -1.22 24.43
N LEU A 49 2.70 -2.44 24.81
CA LEU A 49 2.85 -3.62 23.98
C LEU A 49 2.11 -3.49 22.65
N LEU A 50 0.84 -3.07 22.67
CA LEU A 50 0.05 -2.86 21.46
C LEU A 50 0.67 -1.78 20.54
N LEU A 51 1.20 -0.68 21.12
CA LEU A 51 1.94 0.33 20.37
C LEU A 51 3.20 -0.24 19.70
N GLY A 52 3.94 -1.07 20.43
CA GLY A 52 5.11 -1.78 19.90
C GLY A 52 4.75 -2.71 18.75
N LEU A 53 3.76 -3.59 18.94
CA LEU A 53 3.29 -4.52 17.92
C LEU A 53 2.73 -3.81 16.69
N LEU A 54 1.99 -2.73 16.87
CA LEU A 54 1.50 -1.89 15.78
C LEU A 54 2.65 -1.35 14.93
N THR A 55 3.68 -0.80 15.59
CA THR A 55 4.84 -0.19 14.95
C THR A 55 5.74 -1.24 14.27
N LEU A 56 5.90 -2.42 14.87
CA LEU A 56 6.59 -3.56 14.25
C LEU A 56 5.85 -4.06 13.02
N THR A 57 4.52 -4.07 13.05
CA THR A 57 3.71 -4.49 11.89
C THR A 57 3.91 -3.53 10.73
N ARG A 58 3.81 -2.21 10.99
CA ARG A 58 4.17 -1.16 10.03
C ARG A 58 4.74 0.06 10.80
N PRO A 59 5.91 0.62 10.39
CA PRO A 59 6.49 1.79 11.06
C PRO A 59 5.58 3.01 11.14
N GLU A 60 4.59 3.10 10.25
CA GLU A 60 3.52 4.11 10.26
C GLU A 60 2.63 4.08 11.51
N GLY A 61 2.74 3.05 12.34
CA GLY A 61 2.15 2.99 13.67
C GLY A 61 2.57 4.16 14.55
N LEU A 62 3.75 4.72 14.30
CA LEU A 62 4.24 5.94 14.93
C LEU A 62 3.33 7.15 14.68
N PHE A 63 2.58 7.19 13.57
CA PHE A 63 1.59 8.26 13.34
C PHE A 63 0.41 8.17 14.31
N LEU A 64 0.03 6.97 14.76
CA LEU A 64 -0.96 6.82 15.82
C LEU A 64 -0.39 7.27 17.17
N VAL A 65 0.87 6.95 17.47
CA VAL A 65 1.57 7.45 18.67
C VAL A 65 1.57 8.99 18.68
N ALA A 66 1.87 9.61 17.55
CA ALA A 66 1.83 11.06 17.41
C ALA A 66 0.41 11.63 17.61
N ALA A 67 -0.61 11.02 16.99
CA ALA A 67 -2.00 11.43 17.18
C ALA A 67 -2.48 11.32 18.64
N LEU A 68 -2.07 10.26 19.35
CA LEU A 68 -2.31 10.07 20.78
C LEU A 68 -1.60 11.15 21.61
N GLY A 69 -0.34 11.46 21.31
CA GLY A 69 0.41 12.53 21.98
C GLY A 69 -0.24 13.90 21.80
N VAL A 70 -0.72 14.22 20.59
CA VAL A 70 -1.48 15.45 20.32
C VAL A 70 -2.76 15.49 21.15
N ALA A 71 -3.48 14.36 21.27
CA ALA A 71 -4.69 14.28 22.07
C ALA A 71 -4.43 14.42 23.58
N GLU A 72 -3.33 13.85 24.10
CA GLU A 72 -2.88 14.02 25.50
C GLU A 72 -2.56 15.49 25.80
N LEU A 73 -1.79 16.15 24.93
CA LEU A 73 -1.45 17.57 25.08
C LEU A 73 -2.70 18.45 24.99
N ALA A 74 -3.62 18.15 24.07
CA ALA A 74 -4.86 18.91 23.93
C ALA A 74 -5.81 18.74 25.13
N ALA A 75 -5.84 17.54 25.74
CA ALA A 75 -6.72 17.23 26.88
C ALA A 75 -6.18 17.72 28.21
N TYR A 76 -4.87 17.56 28.44
CA TYR A 76 -4.28 17.73 29.77
C TYR A 76 -3.20 18.81 29.83
N GLY A 77 -2.83 19.40 28.70
CA GLY A 77 -1.71 20.36 28.60
C GLY A 77 -0.32 19.72 28.80
N ARG A 78 -0.25 18.40 29.01
CA ARG A 78 0.99 17.65 29.28
C ARG A 78 0.83 16.19 28.90
N LEU A 79 1.94 15.51 28.60
CA LEU A 79 1.97 14.06 28.44
C LEU A 79 1.92 13.38 29.82
N ARG A 80 0.90 12.57 30.08
CA ARG A 80 0.80 11.83 31.35
C ARG A 80 1.94 10.82 31.48
N ARG A 81 2.46 10.61 32.71
CA ARG A 81 3.54 9.64 32.98
C ARG A 81 3.23 8.25 32.43
N GLY A 82 2.00 7.78 32.54
CA GLY A 82 1.58 6.48 32.01
C GLY A 82 1.74 6.37 30.49
N PHE A 83 1.39 7.43 29.75
CA PHE A 83 1.57 7.50 28.30
C PHE A 83 3.06 7.43 27.94
N VAL A 84 3.91 8.19 28.63
CA VAL A 84 5.36 8.16 28.41
C VAL A 84 5.92 6.76 28.67
N ILE A 85 5.53 6.12 29.78
CA ILE A 85 5.94 4.74 30.09
C ILE A 85 5.51 3.77 28.98
N ALA A 86 4.27 3.87 28.50
CA ALA A 86 3.78 3.02 27.42
C ALA A 86 4.54 3.22 26.11
N VAL A 87 4.88 4.47 25.75
CA VAL A 87 5.73 4.77 24.59
C VAL A 87 7.12 4.15 24.76
N LEU A 88 7.73 4.27 25.94
CA LEU A 88 9.03 3.65 26.23
C LEU A 88 8.98 2.12 26.12
N ILE A 89 7.92 1.48 26.62
CA ILE A 89 7.70 0.04 26.45
C ILE A 89 7.56 -0.33 24.97
N GLY A 90 6.76 0.43 24.21
CA GLY A 90 6.60 0.20 22.77
C GLY A 90 7.93 0.34 22.00
N LEU A 91 8.74 1.35 22.35
CA LEU A 91 10.08 1.54 21.78
C LEU A 91 11.01 0.39 22.13
N LEU A 92 11.01 -0.08 23.38
CA LEU A 92 11.82 -1.21 23.81
C LEU A 92 11.48 -2.49 23.03
N ILE A 93 10.20 -2.72 22.76
CA ILE A 93 9.72 -3.87 21.96
C ILE A 93 10.18 -3.75 20.50
N CYS A 94 10.19 -2.55 19.93
CA CYS A 94 10.60 -2.32 18.54
C CYS A 94 12.12 -2.27 18.36
N ALA A 95 12.87 -1.96 19.42
CA ALA A 95 14.30 -1.68 19.35
C ALA A 95 15.11 -2.81 18.69
N PRO A 96 14.92 -4.11 19.00
CA PRO A 96 15.69 -5.19 18.37
C PRO A 96 15.59 -5.18 16.85
N TRP A 97 14.40 -4.95 16.30
CA TRP A 97 14.17 -4.90 14.85
C TRP A 97 14.82 -3.67 14.21
N PHE A 98 14.65 -2.49 14.80
CA PHE A 98 15.24 -1.26 14.25
C PHE A 98 16.76 -1.22 14.36
N LEU A 99 17.33 -1.81 15.41
CA LEU A 99 18.77 -1.99 15.55
C LEU A 99 19.31 -2.99 14.53
N TYR A 100 18.60 -4.11 14.31
CA TYR A 100 18.93 -5.06 13.25
C TYR A 100 18.90 -4.40 11.87
N LEU A 101 17.87 -3.62 11.56
CA LEU A 101 17.80 -2.84 10.31
C LEU A 101 18.98 -1.87 10.20
N LYS A 102 19.26 -1.09 11.25
CA LYS A 102 20.39 -0.15 11.26
C LYS A 102 21.72 -0.85 10.98
N TRP A 103 21.92 -2.03 11.55
CA TRP A 103 23.10 -2.85 11.33
C TRP A 103 23.18 -3.40 9.90
N ARG A 104 22.05 -3.84 9.33
CA ARG A 104 22.01 -4.48 8.00
C ARG A 104 21.98 -3.52 6.82
N THR A 105 21.28 -2.39 6.95
CA THR A 105 21.03 -1.46 5.83
C THR A 105 21.63 -0.07 6.04
N GLY A 106 22.18 0.20 7.23
CA GLY A 106 22.64 1.54 7.61
C GLY A 106 21.52 2.51 7.99
N GLY A 107 20.24 2.14 7.84
CA GLY A 107 19.07 2.96 8.16
C GLY A 107 18.18 2.35 9.25
N PHE A 108 17.47 3.19 10.01
CA PHE A 108 16.48 2.71 11.00
C PHE A 108 15.13 2.32 10.39
N LEU A 109 14.89 2.64 9.11
CA LEU A 109 13.66 2.30 8.42
C LEU A 109 13.93 1.30 7.30
N PRO A 110 12.94 0.47 6.91
CA PRO A 110 13.06 -0.40 5.76
C PRO A 110 13.38 0.40 4.48
N THR A 111 14.30 -0.14 3.68
CA THR A 111 14.75 0.39 2.38
C THR A 111 13.68 0.32 1.29
N SER A 112 12.56 -0.37 1.55
CA SER A 112 11.44 -0.46 0.61
C SER A 112 10.85 0.89 0.24
N ALA A 113 10.87 1.87 1.14
CA ALA A 113 10.38 3.21 0.83
C ALA A 113 11.30 3.93 -0.17
N SER A 114 12.61 3.91 0.07
CA SER A 114 13.60 4.52 -0.83
C SER A 114 13.64 3.82 -2.18
N ALA A 115 13.58 2.48 -2.21
CA ALA A 115 13.52 1.72 -3.47
C ALA A 115 12.27 2.07 -4.30
N LYS A 116 11.12 2.26 -3.64
CA LYS A 116 9.88 2.69 -4.33
C LYS A 116 9.96 4.11 -4.87
N GLN A 117 10.51 5.04 -4.09
CA GLN A 117 10.73 6.41 -4.55
C GLN A 117 11.64 6.43 -5.78
N LEU A 118 12.71 5.64 -5.74
CA LEU A 118 13.66 5.50 -6.83
C LEU A 118 12.99 4.93 -8.08
N GLY A 119 12.31 3.79 -7.96
CA GLY A 119 11.60 3.17 -9.09
C GLY A 119 10.52 4.09 -9.67
N TYR A 120 9.82 4.85 -8.82
CA TYR A 120 8.84 5.83 -9.30
C TYR A 120 9.50 7.02 -10.01
N ALA A 121 10.63 7.53 -9.52
CA ALA A 121 11.36 8.62 -10.16
C ALA A 121 11.84 8.20 -11.56
N VAL A 122 12.43 7.01 -11.68
CA VAL A 122 12.89 6.44 -12.96
C VAL A 122 11.72 6.24 -13.92
N ALA A 123 10.62 5.64 -13.46
CA ALA A 123 9.44 5.44 -14.29
C ALA A 123 8.80 6.77 -14.75
N THR A 124 8.75 7.77 -13.86
CA THR A 124 8.21 9.09 -14.19
C THR A 124 9.07 9.80 -15.22
N ASP A 125 10.39 9.81 -15.05
CA ASP A 125 11.33 10.38 -16.01
C ASP A 125 11.20 9.72 -17.39
N PHE A 126 11.15 8.39 -17.43
CA PHE A 126 10.93 7.64 -18.67
C PHE A 126 9.63 8.04 -19.38
N LEU A 127 8.51 8.12 -18.64
CA LEU A 127 7.21 8.51 -19.22
C LEU A 127 7.22 9.96 -19.71
N LEU A 128 7.80 10.89 -18.95
CA LEU A 128 7.88 12.29 -19.34
C LEU A 128 8.69 12.46 -20.62
N LYS A 129 9.85 11.79 -20.72
CA LYS A 129 10.68 11.77 -21.94
C LYS A 129 9.98 11.13 -23.12
N ARG A 130 9.36 9.96 -22.91
CA ARG A 130 8.66 9.19 -23.97
C ARG A 130 7.51 9.98 -24.59
N TYR A 131 6.77 10.74 -23.79
CA TYR A 131 5.60 11.50 -24.23
C TYR A 131 5.90 12.99 -24.45
N HIS A 132 7.17 13.40 -24.41
CA HIS A 132 7.59 14.80 -24.54
C HIS A 132 6.83 15.77 -23.61
N LEU A 133 6.55 15.30 -22.39
CA LEU A 133 5.80 16.06 -21.40
C LEU A 133 6.73 16.95 -20.57
N PRO A 134 6.30 18.16 -20.17
CA PRO A 134 7.11 19.05 -19.33
C PRO A 134 7.46 18.44 -17.96
N GLU A 135 8.71 18.63 -17.51
CA GLU A 135 9.21 18.10 -16.23
C GLU A 135 8.43 18.57 -15.00
N PHE A 136 7.86 19.78 -15.05
CA PHE A 136 7.06 20.30 -13.94
C PHE A 136 5.83 19.44 -13.62
N LEU A 137 5.37 18.61 -14.57
CA LEU A 137 4.27 17.67 -14.32
C LEU A 137 4.64 16.63 -13.25
N GLY A 138 5.92 16.26 -13.12
CA GLY A 138 6.39 15.39 -12.05
C GLY A 138 6.25 15.99 -10.64
N GLN A 139 6.17 17.32 -10.54
CA GLN A 139 6.00 18.02 -9.26
C GLN A 139 4.57 17.92 -8.70
N PHE A 140 3.57 17.63 -9.55
CA PHE A 140 2.19 17.39 -9.10
C PHE A 140 1.98 16.03 -8.43
N SER A 141 3.01 15.18 -8.37
CA SER A 141 2.98 13.86 -7.70
C SER A 141 2.39 13.94 -6.28
N ARG A 142 2.69 14.99 -5.51
CA ARG A 142 2.14 15.16 -4.14
C ARG A 142 0.62 15.28 -4.09
N LEU A 143 0.01 15.86 -5.13
CA LEU A 143 -1.45 15.94 -5.27
C LEU A 143 -2.03 14.68 -5.93
N MET A 144 -1.20 13.85 -6.57
CA MET A 144 -1.66 12.58 -7.13
C MET A 144 -2.14 11.64 -6.04
N TYR A 145 -1.51 11.61 -4.86
CA TYR A 145 -1.93 10.72 -3.77
C TYR A 145 -3.43 10.86 -3.42
N PRO A 146 -3.96 12.05 -3.02
CA PRO A 146 -5.37 12.20 -2.70
C PRO A 146 -6.29 12.01 -3.93
N ALA A 147 -5.86 12.47 -5.11
CA ALA A 147 -6.64 12.29 -6.34
C ALA A 147 -6.82 10.80 -6.69
N LEU A 148 -5.75 10.02 -6.57
CA LEU A 148 -5.76 8.59 -6.83
C LEU A 148 -6.48 7.81 -5.74
N TRP A 149 -6.41 8.25 -4.49
CA TRP A 149 -7.23 7.66 -3.44
C TRP A 149 -8.72 7.82 -3.75
N ILE A 150 -9.14 9.00 -4.22
CA ILE A 150 -10.52 9.27 -4.64
C ILE A 150 -10.88 8.43 -5.87
N ALA A 151 -10.05 8.44 -6.92
CA ALA A 151 -10.27 7.65 -8.13
C ALA A 151 -10.43 6.16 -7.77
N TYR A 152 -9.52 5.63 -6.96
CA TYR A 152 -9.55 4.26 -6.49
C TYR A 152 -10.79 3.94 -5.64
N LEU A 153 -11.20 4.86 -4.77
CA LEU A 153 -12.44 4.73 -4.00
C LEU A 153 -13.64 4.61 -4.96
N LEU A 154 -13.73 5.47 -5.96
CA LEU A 154 -14.82 5.44 -6.94
C LEU A 154 -14.79 4.13 -7.74
N GLU A 155 -13.67 3.82 -8.37
CA GLU A 155 -13.49 2.69 -9.28
C GLU A 155 -13.66 1.34 -8.56
N PHE A 156 -12.97 1.13 -7.43
CA PHE A 156 -12.88 -0.19 -6.80
C PHE A 156 -13.53 -0.28 -5.42
N GLY A 157 -13.79 0.85 -4.77
CA GLY A 157 -14.42 0.90 -3.44
C GLY A 157 -15.94 1.01 -3.49
N LEU A 158 -16.45 1.86 -4.38
CA LEU A 158 -17.89 2.15 -4.54
C LEU A 158 -18.52 1.38 -5.70
N GLY A 159 -17.76 0.45 -6.28
CA GLY A 159 -18.25 -0.51 -7.26
C GLY A 159 -18.22 -0.03 -8.70
N GLY A 160 -17.43 0.97 -9.06
CA GLY A 160 -17.24 1.36 -10.46
C GLY A 160 -16.92 0.18 -11.39
N MET A 161 -15.99 -0.68 -10.98
CA MET A 161 -15.60 -1.88 -11.72
C MET A 161 -16.51 -3.09 -11.44
N ALA A 162 -17.12 -3.12 -10.25
CA ALA A 162 -17.85 -4.28 -9.74
C ALA A 162 -19.35 -4.28 -10.08
N LEU A 163 -19.95 -3.10 -10.26
CA LEU A 163 -21.37 -2.98 -10.56
C LEU A 163 -21.65 -3.40 -12.02
N PRO A 164 -22.87 -3.92 -12.29
CA PRO A 164 -23.23 -4.43 -13.61
C PRO A 164 -23.32 -3.32 -14.67
N PRO A 165 -23.51 -3.68 -15.95
CA PRO A 165 -23.80 -2.74 -17.02
C PRO A 165 -25.01 -1.81 -16.73
N PRO A 166 -25.13 -0.68 -17.46
CA PRO A 166 -24.26 -0.27 -18.57
C PRO A 166 -22.93 0.32 -18.08
N LYS A 167 -21.88 0.16 -18.89
CA LYS A 167 -20.54 0.66 -18.60
C LYS A 167 -20.11 1.71 -19.62
N LEU A 168 -19.27 2.65 -19.17
CA LEU A 168 -18.58 3.64 -19.98
C LEU A 168 -17.17 3.13 -20.24
N ALA A 169 -16.80 3.06 -21.51
CA ALA A 169 -15.44 2.71 -21.91
C ALA A 169 -14.50 3.88 -21.61
N MET A 170 -13.58 3.67 -20.67
CA MET A 170 -12.46 4.57 -20.43
C MET A 170 -11.35 4.17 -21.40
N GLY A 171 -11.02 5.08 -22.33
CA GLY A 171 -9.94 4.86 -23.29
C GLY A 171 -8.59 4.62 -22.61
N SER A 172 -7.63 4.10 -23.35
CA SER A 172 -6.25 3.99 -22.88
C SER A 172 -5.66 5.38 -22.65
N VAL A 173 -5.08 5.59 -21.47
CA VAL A 173 -4.32 6.81 -21.14
C VAL A 173 -2.84 6.46 -21.07
N ALA A 174 -2.00 7.22 -21.77
CA ALA A 174 -0.54 7.03 -21.79
C ALA A 174 -0.09 5.59 -22.08
N GLY A 175 -0.76 4.91 -23.03
CA GLY A 175 -0.45 3.53 -23.41
C GLY A 175 -0.90 2.46 -22.42
N GLY A 176 -1.58 2.83 -21.32
CA GLY A 176 -2.16 1.88 -20.38
C GLY A 176 -3.37 1.15 -20.96
N PRO A 177 -3.75 -0.01 -20.39
CA PRO A 177 -4.96 -0.70 -20.82
C PRO A 177 -6.21 0.15 -20.53
N GLY A 178 -7.11 0.23 -21.51
CA GLY A 178 -8.45 0.80 -21.29
C GLY A 178 -9.27 -0.11 -20.37
N PHE A 179 -10.29 0.46 -19.73
CA PHE A 179 -11.17 -0.28 -18.83
C PHE A 179 -12.58 0.33 -18.79
N ASP A 180 -13.55 -0.47 -18.36
CA ASP A 180 -14.96 -0.08 -18.37
C ASP A 180 -15.48 0.20 -16.96
N ILE A 181 -16.03 1.40 -16.74
CA ILE A 181 -16.63 1.79 -15.45
C ILE A 181 -18.16 1.76 -15.56
N SER A 182 -18.83 1.10 -14.62
CA SER A 182 -20.28 1.08 -14.49
C SER A 182 -20.86 2.47 -14.21
N ILE A 183 -21.92 2.87 -14.92
CA ILE A 183 -22.60 4.16 -14.66
C ILE A 183 -23.23 4.22 -13.26
N TRP A 184 -23.50 3.06 -12.65
CA TRP A 184 -24.07 2.97 -11.31
C TRP A 184 -23.13 3.49 -10.22
N ILE A 185 -21.87 3.74 -10.56
CA ILE A 185 -20.91 4.47 -9.73
C ILE A 185 -21.43 5.86 -9.32
N LEU A 186 -22.18 6.55 -10.20
CA LEU A 186 -22.66 7.90 -9.95
C LEU A 186 -23.68 7.93 -8.79
N PRO A 187 -24.80 7.17 -8.84
CA PRO A 187 -25.74 7.11 -7.72
C PRO A 187 -25.11 6.49 -6.46
N ALA A 188 -24.21 5.51 -6.59
CA ALA A 188 -23.49 4.96 -5.44
C ALA A 188 -22.64 6.03 -4.75
N SER A 189 -21.88 6.81 -5.52
CA SER A 189 -21.06 7.90 -5.01
C SER A 189 -21.89 9.02 -4.40
N ALA A 190 -23.03 9.38 -5.03
CA ALA A 190 -23.96 10.36 -4.49
C ALA A 190 -24.54 9.89 -3.15
N LEU A 191 -24.91 8.61 -3.03
CA LEU A 191 -25.41 8.02 -1.79
C LEU A 191 -24.34 8.10 -0.68
N ILE A 192 -23.11 7.66 -0.96
CA ILE A 192 -22.02 7.69 0.01
C ILE A 192 -21.69 9.14 0.40
N GLY A 193 -21.57 10.05 -0.57
CA GLY A 193 -21.35 11.47 -0.34
C GLY A 193 -22.44 12.09 0.55
N TRP A 194 -23.71 11.73 0.32
CA TRP A 194 -24.83 12.17 1.16
C TRP A 194 -24.73 11.62 2.59
N LEU A 195 -24.38 10.35 2.78
CA LEU A 195 -24.16 9.77 4.12
C LEU A 195 -22.99 10.44 4.83
N MET A 196 -21.89 10.70 4.14
CA MET A 196 -20.76 11.44 4.70
C MET A 196 -21.17 12.86 5.09
N PHE A 197 -22.00 13.54 4.30
CA PHE A 197 -22.54 14.85 4.64
C PHE A 197 -23.44 14.82 5.88
N LEU A 198 -24.27 13.78 6.04
CA LEU A 198 -25.07 13.60 7.26
C LEU A 198 -24.19 13.35 8.49
N ALA A 199 -23.13 12.55 8.34
CA ALA A 199 -22.15 12.33 9.39
C ALA A 199 -21.40 13.62 9.74
N SER A 200 -21.01 14.41 8.73
CA SER A 200 -20.20 15.61 8.91
C SER A 200 -20.93 16.69 9.70
N LYS A 201 -22.25 16.86 9.50
CA LYS A 201 -23.11 17.75 10.30
C LYS A 201 -23.05 17.46 11.81
N ARG A 202 -22.76 16.23 12.19
CA ARG A 202 -22.60 15.81 13.59
C ARG A 202 -21.14 15.93 14.06
N PHE A 203 -20.19 15.64 13.18
CA PHE A 203 -18.77 15.47 13.50
C PHE A 203 -17.92 16.75 13.45
N PHE A 204 -18.07 17.61 12.45
CA PHE A 204 -17.12 18.71 12.18
C PHE A 204 -17.44 20.04 12.89
N LYS A 205 -18.24 20.01 13.96
CA LYS A 205 -18.44 21.23 14.76
C LYS A 205 -17.24 21.41 15.68
N PHE A 206 -16.26 22.23 15.27
CA PHE A 206 -15.00 22.46 16.00
C PHE A 206 -15.20 22.84 17.48
N GLN A 207 -16.25 23.60 17.79
CA GLN A 207 -16.62 23.92 19.18
C GLN A 207 -16.85 22.66 20.04
N LYS A 208 -17.39 21.59 19.45
CA LYS A 208 -17.59 20.30 20.14
C LYS A 208 -16.31 19.54 20.36
N TRP A 209 -15.27 19.77 19.55
CA TRP A 209 -14.00 19.04 19.67
C TRP A 209 -13.32 19.32 21.00
N LYS A 210 -13.38 20.56 21.50
CA LYS A 210 -12.90 20.91 22.84
C LYS A 210 -13.53 20.02 23.93
N VAL A 211 -14.83 19.75 23.81
CA VAL A 211 -15.54 18.85 24.73
C VAL A 211 -15.17 17.39 24.47
N TRP A 212 -15.04 16.99 23.20
CA TRP A 212 -14.75 15.60 22.82
C TRP A 212 -13.37 15.13 23.20
N VAL A 213 -12.39 16.03 23.24
CA VAL A 213 -11.04 15.76 23.74
C VAL A 213 -11.07 15.23 25.18
N HIS A 214 -12.06 15.63 25.98
CA HIS A 214 -12.23 15.21 27.37
C HIS A 214 -13.22 14.03 27.54
N ASP A 215 -13.97 13.67 26.50
CA ASP A 215 -14.92 12.56 26.53
C ASP A 215 -14.23 11.27 26.03
N PRO A 216 -14.05 10.24 26.87
CA PRO A 216 -13.32 9.01 26.51
C PRO A 216 -13.80 8.36 25.22
N ALA A 217 -15.11 8.32 25.00
CA ALA A 217 -15.69 7.65 23.84
C ALA A 217 -15.47 8.46 22.56
N LYS A 218 -15.54 9.80 22.65
CA LYS A 218 -15.38 10.69 21.50
C LYS A 218 -13.92 11.02 21.21
N GLN A 219 -13.06 11.01 22.23
CA GLN A 219 -11.62 11.23 22.09
C GLN A 219 -10.98 10.16 21.22
N ALA A 220 -11.36 8.89 21.36
CA ALA A 220 -10.85 7.81 20.51
C ALA A 220 -11.18 8.03 19.02
N ILE A 221 -12.38 8.53 18.71
CA ILE A 221 -12.78 8.84 17.32
C ILE A 221 -12.01 10.07 16.81
N LEU A 222 -11.79 11.07 17.66
CA LEU A 222 -10.97 12.23 17.31
C LEU A 222 -9.51 11.81 17.03
N ILE A 223 -8.92 10.94 17.86
CA ILE A 223 -7.57 10.40 17.65
C ILE A 223 -7.51 9.63 16.33
N LEU A 224 -8.50 8.78 16.05
CA LEU A 224 -8.57 8.06 14.77
C LEU A 224 -8.60 9.02 13.57
N PHE A 225 -9.36 10.11 13.66
CA PHE A 225 -9.39 11.14 12.63
C PHE A 225 -8.04 11.87 12.47
N VAL A 226 -7.44 12.30 13.59
CA VAL A 226 -6.10 12.94 13.58
C VAL A 226 -5.04 11.99 13.03
N TRP A 227 -5.10 10.71 13.40
CA TRP A 227 -4.22 9.68 12.85
C TRP A 227 -4.37 9.55 11.34
N ALA A 228 -5.59 9.48 10.82
CA ALA A 228 -5.83 9.47 9.37
C ALA A 228 -5.24 10.72 8.71
N VAL A 229 -5.45 11.92 9.27
CA VAL A 229 -4.91 13.17 8.71
C VAL A 229 -3.38 13.14 8.66
N ILE A 230 -2.71 12.82 9.77
CA ILE A 230 -1.24 12.73 9.84
C ILE A 230 -0.72 11.67 8.87
N HIS A 231 -1.40 10.53 8.80
CA HIS A 231 -1.05 9.43 7.90
C HIS A 231 -1.10 9.85 6.43
N ASN A 232 -2.19 10.48 5.98
CA ASN A 232 -2.31 10.97 4.60
C ASN A 232 -1.25 12.05 4.29
N PHE A 233 -1.02 13.00 5.20
CA PHE A 233 0.03 14.02 5.01
C PHE A 233 1.42 13.39 4.88
N ALA A 234 1.73 12.39 5.70
CA ALA A 234 2.98 11.66 5.60
C ALA A 234 3.12 10.96 4.24
N TYR A 235 2.06 10.34 3.72
CA TYR A 235 2.08 9.73 2.39
C TYR A 235 2.22 10.74 1.25
N MET A 236 1.54 11.89 1.34
CA MET A 236 1.68 12.96 0.35
C MET A 236 3.11 13.52 0.27
N ILE A 237 3.86 13.47 1.37
CA ILE A 237 5.23 13.98 1.44
C ILE A 237 6.25 12.88 1.11
N LEU A 238 6.12 11.72 1.74
CA LEU A 238 7.11 10.64 1.69
C LEU A 238 6.89 9.69 0.52
N LEU A 239 5.64 9.38 0.15
CA LEU A 239 5.34 8.39 -0.87
C LEU A 239 4.19 8.87 -1.76
N PRO A 240 4.38 9.96 -2.54
CA PRO A 240 3.37 10.48 -3.45
C PRO A 240 3.24 9.62 -4.73
N ILE A 241 3.21 8.29 -4.56
CA ILE A 241 3.31 7.31 -5.65
C ILE A 241 1.93 6.69 -5.86
N PRO A 242 1.46 6.57 -7.12
CA PRO A 242 0.12 6.07 -7.41
C PRO A 242 -0.29 4.77 -6.72
N GLY A 243 0.57 3.74 -6.78
CA GLY A 243 0.29 2.42 -6.19
C GLY A 243 0.23 2.40 -4.66
N THR A 244 0.56 3.50 -3.97
CA THR A 244 0.56 3.57 -2.50
C THR A 244 -0.77 4.05 -1.93
N ALA A 245 -1.56 4.78 -2.72
CA ALA A 245 -2.86 5.30 -2.30
C ALA A 245 -3.85 4.17 -1.99
N SER A 246 -3.84 3.09 -2.78
CA SER A 246 -4.72 1.94 -2.56
C SER A 246 -4.30 1.10 -1.35
N ARG A 247 -3.13 0.45 -1.40
CA ARG A 247 -2.68 -0.54 -0.40
C ARG A 247 -2.43 0.07 0.97
N TYR A 248 -1.86 1.27 1.02
CA TYR A 248 -1.39 1.85 2.28
C TYR A 248 -2.36 2.86 2.89
N GLY A 249 -3.31 3.40 2.13
CA GLY A 249 -4.41 4.24 2.61
C GLY A 249 -5.51 3.49 3.37
N ALA A 250 -5.23 2.31 3.93
CA ALA A 250 -6.21 1.44 4.56
C ALA A 250 -6.98 2.10 5.73
N ILE A 251 -6.33 3.03 6.45
CA ILE A 251 -6.96 3.83 7.51
C ILE A 251 -8.12 4.70 6.98
N ASN A 252 -8.02 5.19 5.74
CA ASN A 252 -9.04 6.02 5.14
C ASN A 252 -10.36 5.25 4.98
N TYR A 253 -10.27 3.95 4.74
CA TYR A 253 -11.44 3.09 4.69
C TYR A 253 -12.10 2.94 6.06
N ILE A 254 -11.32 2.86 7.15
CA ILE A 254 -11.91 2.87 8.51
C ILE A 254 -12.71 4.15 8.71
N ILE A 255 -12.12 5.31 8.40
CA ILE A 255 -12.81 6.61 8.52
C ILE A 255 -14.06 6.64 7.66
N LEU A 256 -13.97 6.18 6.41
CA LEU A 256 -15.09 6.11 5.48
C LEU A 256 -16.23 5.25 6.05
N TRP A 257 -15.94 4.04 6.53
CA TRP A 257 -16.95 3.15 7.09
C TRP A 257 -17.57 3.71 8.37
N VAL A 258 -16.77 4.32 9.25
CA VAL A 258 -17.29 5.02 10.44
C VAL A 258 -18.22 6.16 10.03
N ALA A 259 -17.86 6.94 9.00
CA ALA A 259 -18.70 8.02 8.48
C ALA A 259 -19.99 7.49 7.85
N ILE A 260 -19.93 6.41 7.06
CA ILE A 260 -21.10 5.75 6.47
C ILE A 260 -22.04 5.26 7.57
N VAL A 261 -21.52 4.58 8.60
CA VAL A 261 -22.32 4.11 9.74
C VAL A 261 -22.96 5.28 10.48
N ALA A 262 -22.19 6.33 10.79
CA ALA A 262 -22.70 7.51 11.47
C ALA A 262 -23.81 8.24 10.65
N GLY A 263 -23.63 8.33 9.33
CA GLY A 263 -24.61 8.85 8.39
C GLY A 263 -25.86 7.98 8.33
N PHE A 264 -25.69 6.66 8.23
CA PHE A 264 -26.78 5.69 8.18
C PHE A 264 -27.60 5.69 9.48
N SER A 265 -26.95 5.72 10.65
CA SER A 265 -27.61 5.82 11.95
C SER A 265 -28.42 7.11 12.09
N SER A 266 -28.10 8.17 11.34
CA SER A 266 -28.91 9.40 11.35
C SER A 266 -30.29 9.22 10.71
N LEU A 267 -30.47 8.18 9.88
CA LEU A 267 -31.72 7.84 9.21
C LEU A 267 -32.66 6.99 10.07
N ALA A 268 -32.31 6.68 11.33
CA ALA A 268 -33.07 5.80 12.21
C ALA A 268 -34.54 6.20 12.39
N ARG A 269 -34.88 7.48 12.20
CA ARG A 269 -36.25 8.01 12.33
C ARG A 269 -37.10 7.87 11.06
N ILE A 270 -36.53 7.39 9.94
CA ILE A 270 -37.22 7.28 8.65
C ILE A 270 -37.03 5.86 8.10
N PRO A 271 -37.87 4.88 8.50
CA PRO A 271 -37.62 3.46 8.29
C PRO A 271 -37.52 3.09 6.80
N ALA A 272 -38.40 3.63 5.95
CA ALA A 272 -38.37 3.35 4.51
C ALA A 272 -37.06 3.80 3.84
N ARG A 273 -36.57 5.02 4.17
CA ARG A 273 -35.28 5.52 3.66
C ARG A 273 -34.11 4.68 4.17
N ARG A 274 -34.16 4.31 5.45
CA ARG A 274 -33.12 3.46 6.05
C ARG A 274 -33.06 2.08 5.39
N LEU A 275 -34.22 1.47 5.10
CA LEU A 275 -34.29 0.20 4.39
C LEU A 275 -33.73 0.33 2.97
N ALA A 276 -34.17 1.33 2.21
CA ALA A 276 -33.69 1.56 0.85
C ALA A 276 -32.16 1.76 0.80
N VAL A 277 -31.63 2.64 1.65
CA VAL A 277 -30.18 2.87 1.76
C VAL A 277 -29.44 1.60 2.19
N GLY A 278 -29.99 0.85 3.15
CA GLY A 278 -29.40 -0.40 3.62
C GLY A 278 -29.29 -1.43 2.50
N LEU A 279 -30.35 -1.59 1.70
CA LEU A 279 -30.35 -2.47 0.53
C LEU A 279 -29.35 -1.99 -0.53
N SER A 280 -29.28 -0.69 -0.82
CA SER A 280 -28.28 -0.16 -1.76
C SER A 280 -26.85 -0.43 -1.30
N LEU A 281 -26.55 -0.22 -0.02
CA LEU A 281 -25.23 -0.53 0.55
C LEU A 281 -24.93 -2.03 0.47
N LEU A 282 -25.92 -2.89 0.70
CA LEU A 282 -25.77 -4.34 0.58
C LEU A 282 -25.45 -4.75 -0.86
N VAL A 283 -26.12 -4.18 -1.86
CA VAL A 283 -25.83 -4.44 -3.28
C VAL A 283 -24.40 -4.04 -3.63
N VAL A 284 -23.98 -2.83 -3.25
CA VAL A 284 -22.59 -2.36 -3.47
C VAL A 284 -21.59 -3.29 -2.77
N ALA A 285 -21.85 -3.69 -1.52
CA ALA A 285 -20.97 -4.58 -0.78
C ALA A 285 -20.88 -5.98 -1.41
N ALA A 286 -22.00 -6.56 -1.84
CA ALA A 286 -22.05 -7.87 -2.49
C ALA A 286 -21.33 -7.85 -3.84
N ALA A 287 -21.61 -6.85 -4.69
CA ALA A 287 -20.95 -6.68 -5.98
C ALA A 287 -19.43 -6.56 -5.82
N ASN A 288 -18.97 -5.69 -4.90
CA ASN A 288 -17.55 -5.56 -4.60
C ASN A 288 -16.94 -6.87 -4.08
N SER A 289 -17.64 -7.61 -3.22
CA SER A 289 -17.12 -8.86 -2.66
C SER A 289 -16.90 -9.91 -3.76
N LEU A 290 -17.84 -10.02 -4.70
CA LEU A 290 -17.71 -10.92 -5.85
C LEU A 290 -16.55 -10.50 -6.77
N TYR A 291 -16.48 -9.21 -7.11
CA TYR A 291 -15.39 -8.66 -7.91
C TYR A 291 -14.02 -8.95 -7.27
N TRP A 292 -13.86 -8.61 -6.00
CA TRP A 292 -12.59 -8.81 -5.28
C TRP A 292 -12.19 -10.28 -5.13
N ASN A 293 -13.16 -11.19 -5.07
CA ASN A 293 -12.88 -12.62 -5.11
C ASN A 293 -12.26 -13.05 -6.45
N GLN A 294 -12.77 -12.52 -7.57
CA GLN A 294 -12.21 -12.81 -8.89
C GLN A 294 -10.83 -12.15 -9.09
N VAL A 295 -10.65 -10.93 -8.57
CA VAL A 295 -9.33 -10.26 -8.54
C VAL A 295 -8.31 -11.09 -7.78
N TYR A 296 -8.70 -11.63 -6.62
CA TYR A 296 -7.82 -12.49 -5.82
C TYR A 296 -7.44 -13.77 -6.56
N ASP A 297 -8.42 -14.44 -7.15
CA ASP A 297 -8.23 -15.64 -7.95
C ASP A 297 -7.28 -15.40 -9.15
N ALA A 298 -7.45 -14.30 -9.88
CA ALA A 298 -6.55 -13.91 -10.97
C ALA A 298 -5.11 -13.61 -10.49
N ASN A 299 -4.95 -13.01 -9.32
CA ASN A 299 -3.63 -12.77 -8.73
C ASN A 299 -2.95 -14.09 -8.29
N LEU A 300 -3.70 -15.05 -7.76
CA LEU A 300 -3.17 -16.38 -7.44
C LEU A 300 -2.72 -17.11 -8.70
N GLU A 301 -3.52 -17.07 -9.76
CA GLU A 301 -3.16 -17.64 -11.06
C GLU A 301 -1.86 -17.04 -11.59
N HIS A 302 -1.72 -15.70 -11.56
CA HIS A 302 -0.47 -15.04 -11.93
C HIS A 302 0.72 -15.48 -11.04
N MET A 303 0.51 -15.59 -9.74
CA MET A 303 1.56 -16.00 -8.81
C MET A 303 2.07 -17.41 -9.14
N LEU A 304 1.16 -18.36 -9.35
CA LEU A 304 1.48 -19.76 -9.63
C LEU A 304 2.09 -19.92 -11.02
N ASN A 305 1.43 -19.39 -12.05
CA ASN A 305 1.75 -19.69 -13.44
C ASN A 305 2.81 -18.78 -14.05
N ALA A 306 3.03 -17.58 -13.49
CA ALA A 306 4.09 -16.68 -13.94
C ALA A 306 5.27 -16.64 -12.97
N ARG A 307 5.05 -16.18 -11.74
CA ARG A 307 6.16 -15.86 -10.81
C ARG A 307 6.83 -17.10 -10.20
N ILE A 308 6.05 -18.05 -9.69
CA ILE A 308 6.56 -19.28 -9.09
C ILE A 308 7.09 -20.22 -10.18
N ALA A 309 6.38 -20.34 -11.30
CA ALA A 309 6.84 -21.10 -12.46
C ALA A 309 8.21 -20.60 -12.98
N ALA A 310 8.40 -19.28 -13.11
CA ALA A 310 9.70 -18.71 -13.47
C ALA A 310 10.79 -19.05 -12.45
N ALA A 311 10.47 -19.05 -11.15
CA ALA A 311 11.42 -19.40 -10.10
C ALA A 311 11.89 -20.86 -10.16
N HIS A 312 10.95 -21.79 -10.35
CA HIS A 312 11.29 -23.19 -10.56
C HIS A 312 12.11 -23.40 -11.84
N TYR A 313 11.75 -22.71 -12.93
CA TYR A 313 12.53 -22.79 -14.16
C TYR A 313 13.98 -22.29 -13.98
N VAL A 314 14.17 -21.20 -13.23
CA VAL A 314 15.53 -20.71 -12.90
C VAL A 314 16.31 -21.74 -12.10
N HIS A 315 15.66 -22.39 -11.12
CA HIS A 315 16.29 -23.45 -10.34
C HIS A 315 16.75 -24.62 -11.20
N GLU A 316 15.87 -25.10 -12.10
CA GLU A 316 16.08 -26.29 -12.92
C GLU A 316 17.02 -26.08 -14.11
N THR A 317 17.06 -24.86 -14.68
CA THR A 317 17.72 -24.63 -15.98
C THR A 317 19.15 -24.09 -15.86
N PHE A 318 19.43 -23.25 -14.87
CA PHE A 318 20.73 -22.60 -14.72
C PHE A 318 21.65 -23.45 -13.83
N GLY A 319 22.95 -23.46 -14.07
CA GLY A 319 23.93 -24.24 -13.27
C GLY A 319 24.32 -23.52 -11.98
N GLY A 320 24.98 -24.18 -11.02
CA GLY A 320 25.38 -23.55 -9.74
C GLY A 320 26.28 -22.31 -9.90
N ASP A 321 27.03 -22.23 -10.99
CA ASP A 321 27.92 -21.12 -11.33
C ASP A 321 27.18 -19.94 -12.01
N ASP A 322 25.92 -20.13 -12.41
CA ASP A 322 25.11 -19.06 -12.99
C ASP A 322 24.54 -18.14 -11.90
N LEU A 323 24.86 -16.85 -12.00
CA LEU A 323 24.25 -15.80 -11.20
C LEU A 323 23.14 -15.12 -12.00
N CYS A 324 21.90 -15.29 -11.54
CA CYS A 324 20.75 -14.58 -12.06
C CYS A 324 20.48 -13.28 -11.29
N ALA A 325 20.10 -12.23 -12.02
CA ALA A 325 19.67 -10.96 -11.45
C ALA A 325 18.17 -10.73 -11.68
N ALA A 326 17.49 -10.04 -10.77
CA ALA A 326 16.07 -9.71 -10.94
C ALA A 326 15.66 -8.39 -10.28
N PHE A 327 14.61 -7.77 -10.83
CA PHE A 327 14.02 -6.55 -10.28
C PHE A 327 13.13 -6.82 -9.05
N ASP A 328 12.31 -7.88 -9.09
CA ASP A 328 11.51 -8.36 -7.95
C ASP A 328 12.01 -9.75 -7.54
N ILE A 329 12.78 -9.80 -6.45
CA ILE A 329 13.42 -11.04 -6.00
C ILE A 329 12.55 -11.91 -5.10
N GLY A 330 11.38 -11.43 -4.64
CA GLY A 330 10.67 -12.03 -3.50
C GLY A 330 10.33 -13.52 -3.69
N SER A 331 9.43 -13.82 -4.63
CA SER A 331 9.10 -15.21 -4.98
C SER A 331 10.27 -15.90 -5.67
N LEU A 332 11.02 -15.16 -6.49
CA LEU A 332 12.09 -15.73 -7.31
C LEU A 332 13.17 -16.36 -6.44
N ARG A 333 13.71 -15.62 -5.47
CA ARG A 333 14.75 -16.10 -4.56
C ARG A 333 14.24 -17.18 -3.60
N TYR A 334 13.00 -17.07 -3.14
CA TYR A 334 12.42 -18.04 -2.21
C TYR A 334 12.23 -19.41 -2.87
N PHE A 335 11.57 -19.46 -4.03
CA PHE A 335 11.24 -20.72 -4.71
C PHE A 335 12.34 -21.26 -5.62
N SER A 336 13.29 -20.42 -6.05
CA SER A 336 14.48 -20.93 -6.76
C SER A 336 15.53 -21.51 -5.82
N GLU A 337 15.43 -21.21 -4.51
CA GLU A 337 16.38 -21.63 -3.47
C GLU A 337 17.86 -21.31 -3.80
N ARG A 338 18.07 -20.22 -4.54
CA ARG A 338 19.39 -19.83 -5.04
C ARG A 338 19.75 -18.39 -4.72
N PRO A 339 21.05 -18.04 -4.72
CA PRO A 339 21.47 -16.66 -4.74
C PRO A 339 20.90 -15.97 -5.99
N ILE A 340 20.23 -14.84 -5.77
CA ILE A 340 19.74 -13.95 -6.83
C ILE A 340 20.28 -12.57 -6.53
N LEU A 341 20.91 -11.94 -7.52
CA LEU A 341 21.33 -10.55 -7.43
C LEU A 341 20.09 -9.65 -7.57
N GLU A 342 19.88 -8.77 -6.61
CA GLU A 342 18.77 -7.82 -6.66
C GLU A 342 19.16 -6.54 -7.40
N ILE A 343 18.33 -6.16 -8.37
CA ILE A 343 18.50 -4.93 -9.15
C ILE A 343 17.84 -3.72 -8.47
N ALA A 344 16.71 -3.90 -7.78
CA ALA A 344 15.88 -2.82 -7.22
C ALA A 344 16.31 -2.29 -5.83
N ALA A 345 17.53 -2.60 -5.37
CA ALA A 345 18.16 -1.98 -4.21
C ALA A 345 17.48 -2.16 -2.83
N LEU A 346 16.65 -3.19 -2.61
CA LEU A 346 16.08 -3.44 -1.28
C LEU A 346 17.15 -3.95 -0.31
N MET A 347 18.05 -4.82 -0.76
CA MET A 347 19.07 -5.47 0.05
C MET A 347 20.40 -4.71 0.06
N GLU A 348 20.75 -4.03 -1.04
CA GLU A 348 21.99 -3.25 -1.20
C GLU A 348 21.66 -1.82 -1.67
N PRO A 349 21.36 -0.87 -0.76
CA PRO A 349 20.97 0.50 -1.14
C PRO A 349 22.02 1.23 -1.98
N GLN A 350 23.30 1.00 -1.71
CA GLN A 350 24.41 1.55 -2.50
C GLN A 350 24.47 0.94 -3.91
N GLY A 351 24.12 -0.35 -4.04
CA GLY A 351 24.04 -1.02 -5.34
C GLY A 351 22.99 -0.36 -6.25
N GLY A 352 21.85 0.08 -5.70
CA GLY A 352 20.82 0.80 -6.46
C GLY A 352 21.25 2.14 -7.03
N VAL A 353 21.99 2.92 -6.24
CA VAL A 353 22.53 4.21 -6.69
C VAL A 353 23.55 3.97 -7.79
N ARG A 354 24.49 3.05 -7.57
CA ARG A 354 25.52 2.68 -8.53
C ARG A 354 24.92 2.16 -9.83
N PHE A 355 23.91 1.30 -9.73
CA PHE A 355 23.17 0.75 -10.88
C PHE A 355 22.48 1.83 -11.73
N LEU A 356 22.03 2.94 -11.14
CA LEU A 356 21.40 4.04 -11.88
C LEU A 356 22.38 5.11 -12.37
N GLU A 357 23.43 5.38 -11.60
CA GLU A 357 24.40 6.45 -11.90
C GLU A 357 25.54 5.96 -12.80
N GLU A 358 26.03 4.73 -12.59
CA GLU A 358 27.18 4.16 -13.31
C GLU A 358 26.79 3.28 -14.50
N GLY A 359 25.53 2.83 -14.58
CA GLY A 359 25.05 1.97 -15.66
C GLY A 359 24.65 0.58 -15.16
N ALA A 360 23.46 0.17 -15.58
CA ALA A 360 22.86 -1.09 -15.18
C ALA A 360 23.61 -2.30 -15.73
N ASP A 361 24.03 -2.21 -16.98
CA ASP A 361 24.79 -3.22 -17.71
C ASP A 361 26.19 -3.41 -17.12
N ASP A 362 26.94 -2.32 -16.92
CA ASP A 362 28.26 -2.35 -16.27
C ASP A 362 28.21 -3.05 -14.91
N TYR A 363 27.22 -2.71 -14.09
CA TYR A 363 27.01 -3.33 -12.79
C TYR A 363 26.74 -4.84 -12.87
N LEU A 364 25.94 -5.29 -13.84
CA LEU A 364 25.65 -6.71 -14.04
C LEU A 364 26.90 -7.48 -14.49
N VAL A 365 27.71 -6.88 -15.36
CA VAL A 365 28.98 -7.46 -15.82
C VAL A 365 29.98 -7.59 -14.68
N GLU A 366 30.19 -6.52 -13.89
CA GLU A 366 31.11 -6.51 -12.74
C GLU A 366 30.76 -7.63 -11.73
N ARG A 367 29.45 -7.89 -11.56
CA ARG A 367 28.95 -8.93 -10.65
C ARG A 367 28.92 -10.33 -11.24
N GLY A 368 29.33 -10.51 -12.51
CA GLY A 368 29.35 -11.82 -13.17
C GLY A 368 27.95 -12.39 -13.41
N VAL A 369 26.95 -11.55 -13.67
CA VAL A 369 25.59 -11.99 -13.96
C VAL A 369 25.52 -12.65 -15.33
N THR A 370 24.94 -13.85 -15.40
CA THR A 370 24.76 -14.62 -16.65
C THR A 370 23.31 -14.65 -17.11
N CYS A 371 22.38 -14.21 -16.26
CA CYS A 371 20.95 -14.32 -16.49
C CYS A 371 20.18 -13.16 -15.84
N VAL A 372 19.12 -12.68 -16.48
CA VAL A 372 18.25 -11.63 -15.94
C VAL A 372 16.79 -12.05 -16.03
N VAL A 373 16.07 -11.90 -14.92
CA VAL A 373 14.63 -12.16 -14.82
C VAL A 373 13.90 -10.83 -14.65
N LEU A 374 13.09 -10.46 -15.64
CA LEU A 374 12.39 -9.18 -15.71
C LEU A 374 10.87 -9.35 -15.73
N PRO A 375 10.12 -8.43 -15.11
CA PRO A 375 8.68 -8.34 -15.34
C PRO A 375 8.41 -7.76 -16.74
N GLY A 376 7.55 -8.43 -17.50
CA GLY A 376 7.20 -8.05 -18.86
C GLY A 376 8.20 -8.54 -19.92
N ARG A 377 7.81 -8.42 -21.19
CA ARG A 377 8.66 -8.66 -22.36
C ARG A 377 9.35 -7.36 -22.82
N MET A 378 10.46 -7.50 -23.55
CA MET A 378 11.05 -6.39 -24.31
C MET A 378 10.07 -5.85 -25.38
N GLY A 379 10.04 -4.52 -25.55
CA GLY A 379 9.25 -3.81 -26.55
C GLY A 379 7.84 -3.42 -26.09
N GLN A 380 7.11 -2.72 -26.97
CA GLN A 380 5.70 -2.41 -26.75
C GLN A 380 4.82 -3.62 -27.08
N GLN A 381 4.74 -4.59 -26.17
CA GLN A 381 3.67 -5.57 -26.20
C GLN A 381 2.51 -5.12 -25.31
N SER A 382 1.34 -5.73 -25.50
CA SER A 382 0.05 -5.40 -24.86
C SER A 382 -0.01 -5.61 -23.33
N GLU A 383 1.15 -5.71 -22.67
CA GLU A 383 1.35 -6.17 -21.30
C GLU A 383 1.63 -5.03 -20.31
N GLY A 384 1.80 -3.79 -20.77
CA GLY A 384 1.96 -2.61 -19.91
C GLY A 384 2.67 -1.43 -20.57
N ILE A 385 2.82 -0.34 -19.81
CA ILE A 385 3.48 0.90 -20.28
C ILE A 385 5.01 0.83 -20.11
N LEU A 386 5.49 -0.01 -19.18
CA LEU A 386 6.87 -0.06 -18.74
C LEU A 386 7.63 -1.22 -19.38
N ASP A 387 8.57 -0.91 -20.26
CA ASP A 387 9.57 -1.86 -20.76
C ASP A 387 10.78 -1.82 -19.83
N PHE A 388 10.85 -2.75 -18.88
CA PHE A 388 11.91 -2.75 -17.87
C PHE A 388 13.30 -2.92 -18.49
N ALA A 389 13.45 -3.76 -19.51
CA ALA A 389 14.76 -3.95 -20.14
C ALA A 389 15.25 -2.64 -20.78
N SER A 390 14.36 -1.93 -21.47
CA SER A 390 14.70 -0.64 -22.09
C SER A 390 14.90 0.47 -21.06
N ILE A 391 14.06 0.54 -20.01
CA ILE A 391 14.20 1.52 -18.92
C ILE A 391 15.56 1.36 -18.22
N LEU A 392 16.00 0.12 -18.10
CA LEU A 392 17.29 -0.22 -17.49
C LEU A 392 18.46 -0.15 -18.48
N GLY A 393 18.25 0.26 -19.74
CA GLY A 393 19.32 0.36 -20.75
C GLY A 393 19.92 -0.99 -21.19
N LEU A 394 19.35 -2.12 -20.76
CA LEU A 394 19.90 -3.45 -21.01
C LEU A 394 19.77 -3.88 -22.48
N THR A 395 18.80 -3.31 -23.20
CA THR A 395 18.54 -3.63 -24.62
C THR A 395 19.59 -3.08 -25.58
N THR A 396 20.37 -2.09 -25.14
CA THR A 396 21.41 -1.43 -25.94
C THR A 396 22.80 -1.57 -25.34
N SER A 397 22.98 -2.54 -24.44
CA SER A 397 24.26 -2.77 -23.75
C SER A 397 25.41 -3.02 -24.76
N PRO A 398 26.56 -2.34 -24.61
CA PRO A 398 27.74 -2.61 -25.40
C PRO A 398 28.48 -3.87 -24.92
N PHE A 399 28.14 -4.41 -23.75
CA PHE A 399 28.89 -5.50 -23.10
C PHE A 399 28.30 -6.89 -23.34
N PHE A 400 26.99 -6.97 -23.60
CA PHE A 400 26.32 -8.24 -23.83
C PHE A 400 25.11 -8.09 -24.75
N ASP A 401 24.64 -9.22 -25.27
CA ASP A 401 23.33 -9.38 -25.89
C ASP A 401 22.39 -10.16 -24.97
N MET A 402 21.12 -9.76 -24.94
CA MET A 402 20.09 -10.46 -24.19
C MET A 402 19.41 -11.52 -25.08
N GLU A 403 19.64 -12.80 -24.80
CA GLU A 403 18.94 -13.90 -25.44
C GLU A 403 17.69 -14.29 -24.64
N LEU A 404 16.52 -14.26 -25.27
CA LEU A 404 15.29 -14.74 -24.66
C LEU A 404 15.35 -16.26 -24.43
N VAL A 405 15.24 -16.68 -23.17
CA VAL A 405 15.24 -18.09 -22.78
C VAL A 405 13.82 -18.59 -22.61
N LYS A 406 13.01 -17.86 -21.83
CA LYS A 406 11.66 -18.30 -21.47
C LYS A 406 10.77 -17.13 -21.08
N VAL A 407 9.49 -17.22 -21.41
CA VAL A 407 8.43 -16.32 -20.95
C VAL A 407 7.41 -17.15 -20.19
N PHE A 408 6.97 -16.64 -19.04
CA PHE A 408 5.83 -17.16 -18.29
C PHE A 408 4.77 -16.07 -18.23
N GLU A 409 3.54 -16.39 -18.60
CA GLU A 409 2.45 -15.43 -18.68
C GLU A 409 1.11 -16.09 -18.36
N ILE A 410 0.11 -15.26 -18.07
CA ILE A 410 -1.27 -15.68 -17.93
C ILE A 410 -2.14 -14.99 -18.98
N ASP A 411 -3.39 -15.43 -19.09
CA ASP A 411 -4.38 -14.78 -19.94
C ASP A 411 -4.48 -13.27 -19.66
N ARG A 412 -4.63 -12.47 -20.73
CA ARG A 412 -4.62 -11.01 -20.65
C ARG A 412 -5.78 -10.47 -19.83
N ASP A 413 -6.98 -11.00 -20.00
CA ASP A 413 -8.17 -10.51 -19.29
C ASP A 413 -8.09 -10.85 -17.81
N ARG A 414 -7.56 -12.04 -17.49
CA ARG A 414 -7.23 -12.45 -16.12
C ARG A 414 -6.18 -11.53 -15.52
N TRP A 415 -5.10 -11.22 -16.24
CA TRP A 415 -4.09 -10.27 -15.79
C TRP A 415 -4.70 -8.89 -15.54
N LEU A 416 -5.47 -8.34 -16.48
CA LEU A 416 -6.09 -7.01 -16.34
C LEU A 416 -7.00 -6.93 -15.11
N LEU A 417 -7.76 -7.98 -14.84
CA LEU A 417 -8.61 -8.06 -13.65
C LEU A 417 -7.80 -7.88 -12.35
N GLY A 418 -6.64 -8.53 -12.25
CA GLY A 418 -5.76 -8.42 -11.09
C GLY A 418 -4.87 -7.17 -11.07
N TYR A 419 -4.50 -6.67 -12.25
CA TYR A 419 -3.59 -5.55 -12.45
C TYR A 419 -4.26 -4.20 -12.22
N LEU A 420 -5.47 -3.96 -12.74
CA LEU A 420 -6.12 -2.64 -12.66
C LEU A 420 -6.23 -2.11 -11.22
N PRO A 421 -6.58 -2.91 -10.20
CA PRO A 421 -6.67 -2.44 -8.81
C PRO A 421 -5.32 -2.31 -8.09
N THR A 422 -4.21 -2.70 -8.71
CA THR A 422 -2.91 -2.82 -8.02
C THR A 422 -1.79 -2.06 -8.71
N VAL A 423 -1.76 -2.10 -10.03
CA VAL A 423 -0.79 -1.43 -10.91
C VAL A 423 0.66 -1.76 -10.51
N ASN A 424 0.91 -3.00 -10.06
CA ASN A 424 2.18 -3.39 -9.44
C ASN A 424 2.85 -4.64 -10.04
N TYR A 425 2.33 -5.19 -11.15
CA TYR A 425 2.98 -6.27 -11.89
C TYR A 425 2.62 -6.27 -13.38
N GLN A 426 3.51 -6.82 -14.22
CA GLN A 426 3.28 -7.01 -15.66
C GLN A 426 2.59 -8.36 -15.91
N ALA A 427 2.02 -8.58 -17.09
CA ALA A 427 1.32 -9.83 -17.43
C ALA A 427 2.24 -11.06 -17.45
N SER A 428 3.53 -10.83 -17.69
CA SER A 428 4.52 -11.87 -17.88
C SER A 428 5.75 -11.68 -16.98
N VAL A 429 6.50 -12.77 -16.79
CA VAL A 429 7.86 -12.79 -16.27
C VAL A 429 8.74 -13.42 -17.34
N THR A 430 9.76 -12.68 -17.74
CA THR A 430 10.66 -13.07 -18.83
C THR A 430 12.07 -13.31 -18.33
N ILE A 431 12.68 -14.38 -18.81
CA ILE A 431 14.03 -14.81 -18.46
C ILE A 431 14.92 -14.65 -19.68
N TYR A 432 16.01 -13.94 -19.50
CA TYR A 432 17.03 -13.69 -20.50
C TYR A 432 18.37 -14.28 -20.04
N ARG A 433 19.14 -14.82 -20.98
CA ARG A 433 20.56 -15.16 -20.81
C ARG A 433 21.40 -14.02 -21.36
N LEU A 434 22.43 -13.62 -20.64
CA LEU A 434 23.37 -12.60 -21.10
C LEU A 434 24.50 -13.29 -21.86
N LYS A 435 24.65 -12.95 -23.14
CA LYS A 435 25.78 -13.37 -23.99
C LYS A 435 26.79 -12.25 -24.04
N MET A 436 27.91 -12.41 -23.35
CA MET A 436 28.99 -11.42 -23.33
C MET A 436 29.56 -11.22 -24.74
N LYS A 437 29.86 -9.96 -25.08
CA LYS A 437 30.45 -9.55 -26.36
C LYS A 437 31.97 -9.65 -26.39
#